data_AF-A0AA44DEN2-F1
#
_entry.id   AF-A0AA44DEN2-F1
#
_cell.length_a   1.000
_cell.length_b   1.000
_cell.length_c   1.000
_cell.angle_alpha   90.00
_cell.angle_beta   90.00
_cell.angle_gamma   90.00
#
_symmetry.space_group_name_H-M   'P 1'
#
loop_
_entity.id
_entity.type
_entity.pdbx_description
1 polymer ?
#
loop_
_entity_poly.entity_id
_entity_poly.type
_entity_poly.pdbx_seq_one_letter_code
_entity_poly.pdbx_strand_id
1 'polypeptide(L)'
;MSAHGRGASTARPRRRRVAQKGPLTAMQIRLTVLAAPTGGQTARRACDVLVTAPAGTEFTERPSVVARDASGEPLALVPVRFEIAGDTDARFANGAAAVTVTTGADGTATAPALRAGERTGEFTVRAAVPQRPAVGPVAFAATVTAGRADTLARTDGAPLTAAPGSEFAQRLTVRATRGGAPVPGAALTAEMVTAGPDGTHAPSGEGPYFKDAKGDPVRTLTGLTTDADGLLVLPAIHADGRTGTFLLRLTAQGGATLTVELEVTAA
;
A
#
# COMPACT_ATOMS: atom_id res chain seq x y z
N MET A 1 -73.45 -14.49 38.15
CA MET A 1 -72.11 -14.94 37.71
C MET A 1 -71.11 -13.87 38.10
N SER A 2 -69.97 -14.28 38.68
CA SER A 2 -68.83 -13.44 39.11
C SER A 2 -69.06 -12.53 40.32
N ALA A 3 -68.10 -12.31 41.23
CA ALA A 3 -66.89 -13.02 41.61
C ALA A 3 -66.47 -12.45 42.98
N HIS A 4 -65.92 -13.32 43.84
CA HIS A 4 -65.30 -12.96 45.12
C HIS A 4 -63.98 -12.20 44.93
N GLY A 5 -63.61 -11.40 45.94
CA GLY A 5 -62.20 -11.27 46.34
C GLY A 5 -61.72 -9.84 46.62
N ARG A 6 -61.80 -9.42 47.89
CA ARG A 6 -61.06 -8.27 48.46
C ARG A 6 -59.59 -8.63 48.69
N GLY A 7 -58.70 -7.65 48.61
CA GLY A 7 -57.35 -7.72 49.16
C GLY A 7 -56.53 -6.46 48.86
N ALA A 8 -56.51 -5.52 49.81
CA ALA A 8 -55.73 -4.29 49.75
C ALA A 8 -54.29 -4.49 50.26
N SER A 9 -53.34 -3.68 49.72
CA SER A 9 -52.50 -2.74 50.48
C SER A 9 -51.01 -2.67 50.08
N THR A 10 -50.53 -1.42 50.01
CA THR A 10 -49.18 -0.88 50.30
C THR A 10 -48.01 -0.99 49.31
N ALA A 11 -47.73 0.18 48.69
CA ALA A 11 -46.50 1.00 48.71
C ALA A 11 -45.09 0.39 48.44
N ARG A 12 -44.39 1.08 47.52
CA ARG A 12 -42.97 0.96 47.10
C ARG A 12 -41.96 1.35 48.22
N PRO A 13 -40.70 0.87 48.21
CA PRO A 13 -39.62 1.57 47.46
C PRO A 13 -38.47 0.70 46.88
N ARG A 14 -37.60 1.34 46.08
CA ARG A 14 -36.46 0.79 45.30
C ARG A 14 -35.39 0.08 46.16
N ARG A 15 -34.78 -1.01 45.65
CA ARG A 15 -33.35 -1.35 45.87
C ARG A 15 -32.72 -1.98 44.62
N ARG A 16 -31.59 -1.40 44.19
CA ARG A 16 -30.57 -2.05 43.34
C ARG A 16 -30.08 -3.34 44.04
N ARG A 17 -29.93 -4.44 43.30
CA ARG A 17 -28.99 -5.50 43.66
C ARG A 17 -28.36 -6.10 42.40
N VAL A 18 -27.07 -6.35 42.55
CA VAL A 18 -26.07 -6.68 41.55
C VAL A 18 -25.93 -8.21 41.40
N ALA A 19 -25.54 -8.60 40.19
CA ALA A 19 -24.83 -9.81 39.74
C ALA A 19 -25.52 -11.19 39.88
N GLN A 20 -25.62 -11.88 38.73
CA GLN A 20 -25.44 -13.32 38.70
C GLN A 20 -24.43 -13.72 37.62
N LYS A 21 -23.44 -14.46 38.12
CA LYS A 21 -22.18 -14.92 37.53
C LYS A 21 -22.49 -16.25 36.81
N GLY A 22 -22.57 -16.24 35.49
CA GLY A 22 -22.63 -17.44 34.65
C GLY A 22 -21.34 -17.58 33.82
N PRO A 23 -20.94 -18.78 33.39
CA PRO A 23 -19.70 -18.97 32.65
C PRO A 23 -19.77 -18.20 31.31
N LEU A 24 -18.81 -17.29 31.11
CA LEU A 24 -18.63 -16.52 29.87
C LEU A 24 -18.03 -17.43 28.79
N THR A 25 -18.82 -18.39 28.32
CA THR A 25 -18.39 -19.36 27.30
C THR A 25 -18.67 -18.77 25.91
N ALA A 26 -17.59 -18.58 25.14
CA ALA A 26 -17.52 -18.33 23.69
C ALA A 26 -18.11 -17.00 23.15
N MET A 27 -17.29 -15.95 23.13
CA MET A 27 -17.53 -14.76 22.28
C MET A 27 -17.18 -15.13 20.82
N GLN A 28 -18.14 -15.09 19.89
CA GLN A 28 -17.89 -15.35 18.47
C GLN A 28 -17.76 -14.01 17.71
N ILE A 29 -16.54 -13.64 17.31
CA ILE A 29 -16.33 -12.55 16.35
C ILE A 29 -16.60 -13.13 14.95
N ARG A 30 -17.72 -12.74 14.32
CA ARG A 30 -17.96 -13.02 12.89
C ARG A 30 -17.72 -11.75 12.08
N LEU A 31 -16.91 -11.90 11.04
CA LEU A 31 -16.54 -10.83 10.10
C LEU A 31 -17.69 -10.54 9.12
N THR A 32 -17.97 -9.27 8.87
CA THR A 32 -18.72 -8.83 7.69
C THR A 32 -18.03 -7.59 7.14
N VAL A 33 -17.37 -7.73 5.99
CA VAL A 33 -16.86 -6.59 5.23
C VAL A 33 -18.06 -5.90 4.60
N LEU A 34 -18.30 -4.64 4.94
CA LEU A 34 -19.27 -3.79 4.25
C LEU A 34 -18.69 -3.41 2.87
N ALA A 35 -18.90 -4.27 1.87
CA ALA A 35 -18.87 -3.84 0.48
C ALA A 35 -20.21 -3.16 0.16
N ALA A 36 -20.19 -2.02 -0.55
CA ALA A 36 -21.39 -1.49 -1.18
C ALA A 36 -21.87 -2.50 -2.24
N PRO A 37 -23.18 -2.83 -2.33
CA PRO A 37 -23.62 -3.91 -3.19
C PRO A 37 -23.68 -3.44 -4.64
N THR A 38 -22.78 -3.95 -5.47
CA THR A 38 -23.04 -4.07 -6.91
C THR A 38 -22.74 -5.50 -7.33
N GLY A 39 -23.80 -6.30 -7.51
CA GLY A 39 -23.76 -7.59 -8.21
C GLY A 39 -23.37 -8.79 -7.34
N GLY A 40 -24.24 -9.80 -7.32
CA GLY A 40 -24.19 -10.96 -6.44
C GLY A 40 -22.89 -11.77 -6.49
N GLN A 41 -22.30 -12.00 -5.32
CA GLN A 41 -21.29 -13.01 -5.06
C GLN A 41 -21.65 -13.68 -3.73
N THR A 42 -21.65 -15.02 -3.72
CA THR A 42 -21.91 -15.86 -2.55
C THR A 42 -20.75 -15.76 -1.55
N ALA A 43 -21.08 -15.66 -0.26
CA ALA A 43 -20.11 -15.48 0.82
C ALA A 43 -19.14 -16.67 0.94
N ARG A 44 -17.88 -16.47 0.51
CA ARG A 44 -16.73 -17.31 0.89
C ARG A 44 -16.13 -16.80 2.22
N ARG A 45 -15.41 -17.69 2.90
CA ARG A 45 -14.81 -17.48 4.24
C ARG A 45 -14.07 -16.15 4.36
N ALA A 46 -14.16 -15.58 5.57
CA ALA A 46 -13.60 -14.33 6.06
C ALA A 46 -12.05 -14.15 6.02
N CYS A 47 -11.30 -14.95 5.23
CA CYS A 47 -9.83 -14.94 5.30
C CYS A 47 -9.10 -14.14 4.20
N ASP A 48 -9.75 -13.73 3.12
CA ASP A 48 -8.99 -13.31 1.92
C ASP A 48 -9.46 -11.97 1.32
N VAL A 49 -9.77 -10.96 2.13
CA VAL A 49 -9.94 -9.59 1.59
C VAL A 49 -8.56 -8.98 1.44
N LEU A 50 -7.96 -9.20 0.27
CA LEU A 50 -6.72 -8.56 -0.15
C LEU A 50 -7.01 -7.11 -0.51
N VAL A 51 -6.53 -6.17 0.30
CA VAL A 51 -6.58 -4.74 -0.05
C VAL A 51 -5.24 -4.31 -0.59
N THR A 52 -5.23 -3.61 -1.71
CA THR A 52 -4.00 -3.10 -2.32
C THR A 52 -4.02 -1.59 -2.40
N ALA A 53 -2.85 -0.98 -2.21
CA ALA A 53 -2.65 0.45 -2.44
C ALA A 53 -1.27 0.68 -3.07
N PRO A 54 -1.10 1.65 -3.99
CA PRO A 54 0.21 2.10 -4.41
C PRO A 54 1.03 2.66 -3.23
N ALA A 55 2.36 2.53 -3.30
CA ALA A 55 3.29 3.18 -2.39
C ALA A 55 2.97 4.67 -2.20
N GLY A 56 3.09 5.16 -0.97
CA GLY A 56 2.81 6.55 -0.58
C GLY A 56 1.33 6.97 -0.59
N THR A 57 0.40 6.08 -0.96
CA THR A 57 -1.04 6.41 -1.04
C THR A 57 -1.83 5.89 0.16
N GLU A 58 -3.05 6.39 0.33
CA GLU A 58 -3.99 5.85 1.32
C GLU A 58 -4.74 4.63 0.76
N PHE A 59 -4.93 3.61 1.59
CA PHE A 59 -5.80 2.48 1.24
C PHE A 59 -7.26 2.97 1.19
N THR A 60 -7.95 2.68 0.10
CA THR A 60 -9.37 3.05 -0.09
C THR A 60 -10.30 2.24 0.79
N GLU A 61 -9.93 1.01 1.11
CA GLU A 61 -10.66 0.14 2.03
C GLU A 61 -10.02 0.14 3.42
N ARG A 62 -10.87 -0.01 4.44
CA ARG A 62 -10.44 -0.01 5.85
C ARG A 62 -10.83 -1.33 6.50
N PRO A 63 -9.92 -1.99 7.24
CA PRO A 63 -10.25 -3.16 8.04
C PRO A 63 -11.37 -2.87 9.03
N SER A 64 -12.38 -3.73 9.10
CA SER A 64 -13.47 -3.64 10.07
C SER A 64 -13.81 -5.01 10.64
N VAL A 65 -14.19 -5.04 11.91
CA VAL A 65 -14.61 -6.27 12.61
C VAL A 65 -15.91 -6.02 13.37
N VAL A 66 -16.66 -7.09 13.62
CA VAL A 66 -17.90 -7.03 14.41
C VAL A 66 -17.77 -7.95 15.62
N ALA A 67 -17.88 -7.39 16.82
CA ALA A 67 -17.91 -8.14 18.06
C ALA A 67 -19.32 -8.63 18.35
N ARG A 68 -19.49 -9.93 18.60
CA ARG A 68 -20.75 -10.53 19.02
C ARG A 68 -20.55 -11.47 20.20
N ASP A 69 -21.58 -11.61 21.01
CA ASP A 69 -21.59 -12.59 22.10
C ASP A 69 -21.90 -14.02 21.61
N ALA A 70 -22.04 -14.96 22.55
CA ALA A 70 -22.31 -16.37 22.24
C ALA A 70 -23.68 -16.59 21.57
N SER A 71 -24.65 -15.71 21.83
CA SER A 71 -25.97 -15.72 21.19
C SER A 71 -25.97 -15.05 19.81
N GLY A 72 -24.88 -14.40 19.42
CA GLY A 72 -24.77 -13.67 18.16
C GLY A 72 -25.23 -12.22 18.25
N GLU A 73 -25.54 -11.71 19.45
CA GLU A 73 -25.91 -10.31 19.66
C GLU A 73 -24.69 -9.40 19.60
N PRO A 74 -24.79 -8.19 19.02
CA PRO A 74 -23.67 -7.27 18.91
C PRO A 74 -23.22 -6.76 20.29
N LEU A 75 -21.90 -6.66 20.48
CA LEU A 75 -21.29 -6.18 21.71
C LEU A 75 -20.70 -4.79 21.50
N ALA A 76 -21.33 -3.79 22.13
CA ALA A 76 -20.81 -2.43 22.20
C ALA A 76 -19.69 -2.30 23.23
N LEU A 77 -18.90 -1.22 23.10
CA LEU A 77 -17.87 -0.83 24.07
C LEU A 77 -16.71 -1.85 24.24
N VAL A 78 -16.50 -2.72 23.25
CA VAL A 78 -15.38 -3.66 23.23
C VAL A 78 -14.15 -2.96 22.63
N PRO A 79 -13.01 -2.88 23.32
CA PRO A 79 -11.79 -2.32 22.77
C PRO A 79 -11.11 -3.32 21.82
N VAL A 80 -11.08 -2.99 20.54
CA VAL A 80 -10.40 -3.75 19.48
C VAL A 80 -9.09 -3.05 19.13
N ARG A 81 -7.97 -3.74 19.29
CA ARG A 81 -6.65 -3.27 18.88
C ARG A 81 -6.34 -3.78 17.47
N PHE A 82 -6.16 -2.85 16.54
CA PHE A 82 -5.62 -3.09 15.21
C PHE A 82 -4.10 -2.85 15.24
N GLU A 83 -3.33 -3.76 14.69
CA GLU A 83 -1.87 -3.70 14.65
C GLU A 83 -1.36 -4.11 13.27
N ILE A 84 -0.45 -3.32 12.72
CA ILE A 84 0.24 -3.62 11.46
C ILE A 84 1.41 -4.56 11.78
N ALA A 85 1.47 -5.68 11.08
CA ALA A 85 2.54 -6.66 11.15
C ALA A 85 3.07 -6.95 9.75
N GLY A 86 4.39 -6.88 9.58
CA GLY A 86 5.06 -7.04 8.29
C GLY A 86 6.20 -6.04 8.14
N ASP A 87 6.97 -6.19 7.09
CA ASP A 87 8.18 -5.38 6.87
C ASP A 87 7.88 -4.07 6.13
N THR A 88 6.65 -3.82 5.70
CA THR A 88 6.27 -2.55 5.09
C THR A 88 6.31 -1.41 6.13
N ASP A 89 6.45 -0.19 5.63
CA ASP A 89 6.37 1.05 6.39
C ASP A 89 4.95 1.64 6.41
N ALA A 90 3.93 0.81 6.17
CA ALA A 90 2.52 1.21 6.27
C ALA A 90 2.16 1.66 7.69
N ARG A 91 1.32 2.69 7.81
CA ARG A 91 0.92 3.28 9.10
C ARG A 91 -0.54 3.66 9.11
N PHE A 92 -1.17 3.55 10.28
CA PHE A 92 -2.46 4.20 10.53
C PHE A 92 -2.29 5.72 10.62
N ALA A 93 -3.41 6.44 10.57
CA ALA A 93 -3.46 7.87 10.84
C ALA A 93 -2.60 8.26 12.07
N ASN A 94 -1.91 9.41 11.98
CA ASN A 94 -0.93 9.91 12.94
C ASN A 94 0.38 9.11 13.04
N GLY A 95 0.68 8.23 12.07
CA GLY A 95 1.95 7.50 12.01
C GLY A 95 2.03 6.30 12.95
N ALA A 96 0.90 5.86 13.52
CA ALA A 96 0.86 4.74 14.46
C ALA A 96 0.91 3.37 13.75
N ALA A 97 1.66 2.42 14.30
CA ALA A 97 1.65 1.02 13.86
C ALA A 97 0.52 0.20 14.51
N ALA A 98 -0.07 0.71 15.60
CA ALA A 98 -1.21 0.09 16.27
C ALA A 98 -2.17 1.14 16.81
N VAL A 99 -3.46 0.85 16.75
CA VAL A 99 -4.55 1.72 17.18
C VAL A 99 -5.63 0.90 17.86
N THR A 100 -6.28 1.48 18.88
CA THR A 100 -7.41 0.82 19.55
C THR A 100 -8.69 1.58 19.23
N VAL A 101 -9.67 0.87 18.72
CA VAL A 101 -11.01 1.38 18.38
C VAL A 101 -12.03 0.64 19.22
N THR A 102 -12.97 1.37 19.78
CA THR A 102 -14.05 0.80 20.59
C THR A 102 -15.23 0.48 19.70
N THR A 103 -15.86 -0.69 19.86
CA THR A 103 -17.03 -1.07 19.07
C THR A 103 -18.24 -0.17 19.35
N GLY A 104 -18.97 0.16 18.29
CA GLY A 104 -20.24 0.90 18.35
C GLY A 104 -21.40 0.08 18.88
N ALA A 105 -22.60 0.67 18.92
CA ALA A 105 -23.82 0.00 19.40
C ALA A 105 -24.19 -1.25 18.57
N ASP A 106 -23.79 -1.27 17.29
CA ASP A 106 -23.94 -2.39 16.35
C ASP A 106 -22.82 -3.44 16.47
N GLY A 107 -21.90 -3.26 17.42
CA GLY A 107 -20.76 -4.14 17.63
C GLY A 107 -19.61 -3.93 16.64
N THR A 108 -19.70 -2.95 15.74
CA THR A 108 -18.67 -2.72 14.70
C THR A 108 -17.52 -1.88 15.23
N ALA A 109 -16.29 -2.29 14.96
CA ALA A 109 -15.08 -1.47 15.09
C ALA A 109 -14.37 -1.39 13.73
N THR A 110 -14.17 -0.18 13.23
CA THR A 110 -13.49 0.09 11.96
C THR A 110 -12.16 0.77 12.25
N ALA A 111 -11.09 0.26 11.66
CA ALA A 111 -9.78 0.87 11.77
C ALA A 111 -9.79 2.30 11.17
N PRO A 112 -8.97 3.22 11.70
CA PRO A 112 -8.69 4.50 11.05
C PRO A 112 -8.11 4.31 9.65
N ALA A 113 -8.00 5.43 8.91
CA ALA A 113 -7.31 5.46 7.63
C ALA A 113 -5.91 4.81 7.73
N LEU A 114 -5.61 3.96 6.75
CA LEU A 114 -4.34 3.25 6.62
C LEU A 114 -3.62 3.83 5.41
N ARG A 115 -2.38 4.28 5.60
CA ARG A 115 -1.50 4.71 4.51
C ARG A 115 -0.48 3.63 4.18
N ALA A 116 -0.33 3.34 2.91
CA ALA A 116 0.83 2.65 2.38
C ALA A 116 2.05 3.53 2.63
N GLY A 117 3.12 2.90 3.10
CA GLY A 117 4.43 3.54 3.06
C GLY A 117 5.08 3.34 1.69
N GLU A 118 6.37 3.62 1.59
CA GLU A 118 7.14 3.54 0.35
C GLU A 118 7.62 2.12 0.03
N ARG A 119 7.73 1.26 1.05
CA ARG A 119 8.18 -0.11 0.87
C ARG A 119 7.04 -0.98 0.36
N THR A 120 7.15 -1.36 -0.91
CA THR A 120 6.28 -2.35 -1.54
C THR A 120 6.40 -3.71 -0.87
N GLY A 121 5.32 -4.47 -0.87
CA GLY A 121 5.29 -5.81 -0.30
C GLY A 121 3.98 -6.09 0.42
N GLU A 122 3.84 -7.33 0.86
CA GLU A 122 2.69 -7.77 1.65
C GLU A 122 2.90 -7.47 3.13
N PHE A 123 1.80 -7.16 3.80
CA PHE A 123 1.74 -7.04 5.25
C PHE A 123 0.34 -7.45 5.73
N THR A 124 0.19 -7.56 7.04
CA THR A 124 -1.06 -7.95 7.68
C THR A 124 -1.50 -6.88 8.66
N VAL A 125 -2.79 -6.54 8.66
CA VAL A 125 -3.41 -5.83 9.78
C VAL A 125 -4.09 -6.85 10.67
N ARG A 126 -3.66 -6.94 11.93
CA ARG A 126 -4.19 -7.85 12.94
C ARG A 126 -5.15 -7.11 13.86
N ALA A 127 -6.40 -7.56 13.93
CA ALA A 127 -7.39 -7.11 14.90
C ALA A 127 -7.49 -8.10 16.05
N ALA A 128 -7.32 -7.63 17.29
CA ALA A 128 -7.40 -8.45 18.50
C ALA A 128 -8.16 -7.72 19.62
N VAL A 129 -8.68 -8.46 20.58
CA VAL A 129 -9.25 -7.90 21.82
C VAL A 129 -8.26 -8.21 22.95
N PRO A 130 -7.38 -7.28 23.34
CA PRO A 130 -6.28 -7.58 24.29
C PRO A 130 -6.76 -8.14 25.63
N GLN A 131 -7.95 -7.71 26.07
CA GLN A 131 -8.57 -8.16 27.32
C GLN A 131 -9.16 -9.58 27.24
N ARG A 132 -9.20 -10.19 26.06
CA ARG A 132 -9.77 -11.52 25.82
C ARG A 132 -8.91 -12.32 24.83
N PRO A 133 -7.72 -12.78 25.23
CA PRO A 133 -6.79 -13.51 24.35
C PRO A 133 -7.32 -14.86 23.86
N ALA A 134 -8.32 -15.44 24.55
CA ALA A 134 -8.99 -16.66 24.12
C ALA A 134 -9.80 -16.49 22.82
N VAL A 135 -10.13 -15.24 22.45
CA VAL A 135 -10.71 -14.93 21.15
C VAL A 135 -9.55 -14.71 20.18
N GLY A 136 -9.40 -15.63 19.23
CA GLY A 136 -8.34 -15.58 18.23
C GLY A 136 -8.35 -14.24 17.46
N PRO A 137 -7.18 -13.70 17.11
CA PRO A 137 -7.11 -12.49 16.32
C PRO A 137 -7.64 -12.72 14.90
N VAL A 138 -8.13 -11.66 14.29
CA VAL A 138 -8.46 -11.62 12.85
C VAL A 138 -7.31 -10.95 12.10
N ALA A 139 -6.91 -11.52 10.98
CA ALA A 139 -5.86 -10.99 10.12
C ALA A 139 -6.47 -10.51 8.79
N PHE A 140 -6.04 -9.34 8.33
CA PHE A 140 -6.37 -8.77 7.02
C PHE A 140 -5.09 -8.69 6.20
N ALA A 141 -5.03 -9.38 5.08
CA ALA A 141 -3.91 -9.29 4.16
C ALA A 141 -3.98 -7.98 3.36
N ALA A 142 -2.87 -7.27 3.27
CA ALA A 142 -2.75 -6.05 2.50
C ALA A 142 -1.43 -6.02 1.74
N THR A 143 -1.43 -5.35 0.58
CA THR A 143 -0.23 -5.23 -0.25
C THR A 143 0.01 -3.79 -0.63
N VAL A 144 1.22 -3.30 -0.38
CA VAL A 144 1.74 -2.08 -0.98
C VAL A 144 2.30 -2.44 -2.36
N THR A 145 1.70 -1.88 -3.40
CA THR A 145 2.09 -2.08 -4.80
C THR A 145 2.93 -0.91 -5.28
N ALA A 146 3.70 -1.07 -6.37
CA ALA A 146 4.45 0.04 -6.92
C ALA A 146 3.51 1.12 -7.50
N GLY A 147 3.98 2.37 -7.47
CA GLY A 147 3.34 3.46 -8.19
C GLY A 147 3.32 3.19 -9.70
N ARG A 148 2.17 3.43 -10.35
CA ARG A 148 2.03 3.39 -11.81
C ARG A 148 2.02 4.80 -12.40
N ALA A 149 3.14 5.27 -12.94
CA ALA A 149 3.15 6.53 -13.69
C ALA A 149 2.56 6.34 -15.09
N ASP A 150 1.78 7.32 -15.56
CA ASP A 150 1.32 7.42 -16.95
C ASP A 150 2.20 8.33 -17.80
N THR A 151 3.01 9.17 -17.15
CA THR A 151 3.90 10.14 -17.80
C THR A 151 5.27 10.12 -17.14
N LEU A 152 6.32 10.15 -17.96
CA LEU A 152 7.70 10.35 -17.53
C LEU A 152 8.26 11.58 -18.25
N ALA A 153 8.95 12.46 -17.53
CA ALA A 153 9.59 13.63 -18.10
C ALA A 153 10.93 13.91 -17.42
N ARG A 154 11.90 14.43 -18.18
CA ARG A 154 13.13 14.96 -17.59
C ARG A 154 12.81 16.21 -16.79
N THR A 155 13.47 16.40 -15.65
CA THR A 155 13.35 17.65 -14.89
C THR A 155 14.27 18.74 -15.41
N ASP A 156 15.30 18.36 -16.18
CA ASP A 156 16.22 19.25 -16.86
C ASP A 156 16.17 19.05 -18.38
N GLY A 157 16.48 20.12 -19.11
CA GLY A 157 16.59 20.11 -20.57
C GLY A 157 18.04 20.18 -21.07
N ALA A 158 19.02 20.14 -20.17
CA ALA A 158 20.42 20.24 -20.55
C ALA A 158 20.83 19.04 -21.42
N PRO A 159 21.62 19.24 -22.48
CA PRO A 159 22.12 18.12 -23.27
C PRO A 159 23.00 17.22 -22.39
N LEU A 160 22.82 15.91 -22.50
CA LEU A 160 23.64 14.91 -21.82
C LEU A 160 24.79 14.56 -22.74
N THR A 161 25.98 15.06 -22.40
CA THR A 161 27.18 14.97 -23.24
C THR A 161 28.34 14.38 -22.46
N ALA A 162 29.18 13.60 -23.13
CA ALA A 162 30.41 13.05 -22.58
C ALA A 162 31.49 12.89 -23.66
N ALA A 163 32.76 12.93 -23.26
CA ALA A 163 33.85 12.46 -24.11
C ALA A 163 33.90 10.91 -24.14
N PRO A 164 34.43 10.28 -25.19
CA PRO A 164 34.70 8.85 -25.19
C PRO A 164 35.49 8.43 -23.95
N GLY A 165 35.07 7.36 -23.27
CA GLY A 165 35.73 6.86 -22.06
C GLY A 165 35.40 7.58 -20.77
N SER A 166 34.59 8.64 -20.81
CA SER A 166 34.32 9.50 -19.65
C SER A 166 32.92 9.30 -19.05
N GLU A 167 32.76 9.75 -17.80
CA GLU A 167 31.45 9.86 -17.16
C GLU A 167 30.69 11.07 -17.71
N PHE A 168 29.38 10.92 -17.91
CA PHE A 168 28.50 12.05 -18.22
C PHE A 168 28.46 13.00 -17.01
N ALA A 169 28.82 14.26 -17.21
CA ALA A 169 28.95 15.23 -16.12
C ALA A 169 27.62 15.52 -15.41
N GLN A 170 26.51 15.43 -16.15
CA GLN A 170 25.17 15.67 -15.64
C GLN A 170 24.50 14.37 -15.19
N ARG A 171 23.79 14.43 -14.06
CA ARG A 171 22.96 13.33 -13.57
C ARG A 171 21.55 13.48 -14.13
N LEU A 172 21.10 12.49 -14.89
CA LEU A 172 19.75 12.48 -15.42
C LEU A 172 18.73 12.33 -14.28
N THR A 173 17.84 13.32 -14.17
CA THR A 173 16.72 13.28 -13.23
C THR A 173 15.40 13.23 -13.99
N VAL A 174 14.54 12.29 -13.61
CA VAL A 174 13.25 12.02 -14.24
C VAL A 174 12.13 12.16 -13.22
N ARG A 175 11.07 12.85 -13.60
CA ARG A 175 9.82 12.92 -12.84
C ARG A 175 8.80 11.97 -13.41
N ALA A 176 8.18 11.19 -12.54
CA ALA A 176 7.08 10.29 -12.87
C ALA A 176 5.76 10.87 -12.32
N THR A 177 4.76 11.01 -13.20
CA THR A 177 3.45 11.54 -12.83
C THR A 177 2.31 10.64 -13.29
N ARG A 178 1.15 10.81 -12.66
CA ARG A 178 -0.13 10.23 -13.07
C ARG A 178 -1.20 11.32 -13.04
N GLY A 179 -1.84 11.59 -14.17
CA GLY A 179 -2.79 12.69 -14.29
C GLY A 179 -2.20 14.05 -13.86
N GLY A 180 -0.89 14.24 -14.06
CA GLY A 180 -0.14 15.45 -13.66
C GLY A 180 0.35 15.49 -12.20
N ALA A 181 -0.11 14.60 -11.32
CA ALA A 181 0.37 14.53 -9.93
C ALA A 181 1.61 13.62 -9.82
N PRO A 182 2.58 13.93 -8.93
CA PRO A 182 3.75 13.08 -8.72
C PRO A 182 3.36 11.68 -8.22
N VAL A 183 4.07 10.65 -8.70
CA VAL A 183 3.86 9.26 -8.28
C VAL A 183 5.06 8.79 -7.47
N PRO A 184 4.93 8.69 -6.14
CA PRO A 184 5.96 8.09 -5.30
C PRO A 184 6.03 6.57 -5.49
N GLY A 185 7.23 6.01 -5.25
CA GLY A 185 7.47 4.57 -5.36
C GLY A 185 7.16 3.97 -6.73
N ALA A 186 7.21 4.78 -7.79
CA ALA A 186 7.02 4.30 -9.16
C ALA A 186 8.20 3.42 -9.55
N ALA A 187 7.94 2.16 -9.87
CA ALA A 187 8.98 1.25 -10.33
C ALA A 187 9.32 1.52 -11.80
N LEU A 188 10.60 1.79 -12.06
CA LEU A 188 11.15 2.06 -13.38
C LEU A 188 12.25 1.07 -13.74
N THR A 189 12.39 0.82 -15.04
CA THR A 189 13.58 0.24 -15.66
C THR A 189 14.23 1.29 -16.55
N ALA A 190 15.55 1.25 -16.65
CA ALA A 190 16.32 2.09 -17.56
C ALA A 190 17.19 1.19 -18.44
N GLU A 191 17.03 1.27 -19.76
CA GLU A 191 17.67 0.38 -20.71
C GLU A 191 18.28 1.16 -21.87
N MET A 192 19.55 0.90 -22.17
CA MET A 192 20.18 1.40 -23.38
C MET A 192 19.61 0.65 -24.57
N VAL A 193 19.11 1.37 -25.56
CA VAL A 193 18.40 0.80 -26.71
C VAL A 193 18.93 1.32 -28.03
N THR A 194 18.68 0.55 -29.08
CA THR A 194 18.79 1.00 -30.48
C THR A 194 17.39 1.18 -31.06
N ALA A 195 17.22 2.19 -31.91
CA ALA A 195 15.97 2.39 -32.65
C ALA A 195 16.03 1.59 -33.96
N GLY A 196 15.01 0.77 -34.19
CA GLY A 196 14.76 0.06 -35.45
C GLY A 196 14.06 0.95 -36.48
N PRO A 197 14.05 0.54 -37.76
CA PRO A 197 13.44 1.30 -38.86
C PRO A 197 11.93 1.53 -38.68
N ASP A 198 11.25 0.66 -37.92
CA ASP A 198 9.82 0.76 -37.63
C ASP A 198 9.51 1.54 -36.34
N GLY A 199 10.50 2.23 -35.77
CA GLY A 199 10.37 2.94 -34.50
C GLY A 199 10.36 2.03 -33.26
N THR A 200 10.63 0.74 -33.43
CA THR A 200 10.80 -0.21 -32.31
C THR A 200 12.12 0.02 -31.61
N HIS A 201 12.19 -0.31 -30.31
CA HIS A 201 13.41 -0.23 -29.53
C HIS A 201 13.85 -1.62 -29.08
N ALA A 202 15.12 -1.95 -29.29
CA ALA A 202 15.73 -3.20 -28.84
C ALA A 202 16.94 -2.92 -27.92
N PRO A 203 17.28 -3.83 -27.01
CA PRO A 203 18.44 -3.65 -26.13
C PRO A 203 19.73 -3.44 -26.93
N SER A 204 20.52 -2.45 -26.54
CA SER A 204 21.83 -2.19 -27.14
C SER A 204 22.92 -3.00 -26.42
N GLY A 205 23.77 -3.71 -27.17
CA GLY A 205 24.99 -4.34 -26.64
C GLY A 205 26.13 -3.34 -26.42
N GLU A 206 25.88 -2.08 -26.70
CA GLU A 206 26.85 -1.15 -27.21
C GLU A 206 26.55 0.31 -26.75
N GLY A 207 27.57 1.15 -26.61
CA GLY A 207 27.44 2.55 -26.18
C GLY A 207 27.53 2.74 -24.67
N PRO A 208 26.98 3.86 -24.14
CA PRO A 208 26.98 4.18 -22.72
C PRO A 208 26.44 3.06 -21.84
N TYR A 209 26.82 3.08 -20.57
CA TYR A 209 26.46 2.06 -19.59
C TYR A 209 26.36 2.66 -18.19
N PHE A 210 25.68 1.94 -17.30
CA PHE A 210 25.69 2.15 -15.85
C PHE A 210 26.64 1.15 -15.19
N LYS A 211 27.03 1.40 -13.95
CA LYS A 211 27.76 0.42 -13.14
C LYS A 211 26.82 -0.26 -12.16
N ASP A 212 26.93 -1.57 -12.04
CA ASP A 212 26.25 -2.31 -10.98
C ASP A 212 26.96 -2.14 -9.62
N ALA A 213 26.47 -2.84 -8.58
CA ALA A 213 27.05 -2.77 -7.24
C ALA A 213 28.50 -3.27 -7.15
N LYS A 214 28.98 -4.05 -8.13
CA LYS A 214 30.36 -4.54 -8.23
C LYS A 214 31.24 -3.64 -9.09
N GLY A 215 30.65 -2.66 -9.77
CA GLY A 215 31.33 -1.78 -10.71
C GLY A 215 31.33 -2.31 -12.14
N ASP A 216 30.66 -3.42 -12.42
CA ASP A 216 30.61 -4.03 -13.74
C ASP A 216 29.65 -3.24 -14.65
N PRO A 217 29.96 -3.10 -15.95
CA PRO A 217 29.13 -2.36 -16.88
C PRO A 217 27.80 -3.10 -17.17
N VAL A 218 26.69 -2.42 -16.91
CA VAL A 218 25.33 -2.89 -17.21
C VAL A 218 24.58 -1.88 -18.07
N ARG A 219 23.80 -2.37 -19.02
CA ARG A 219 22.99 -1.56 -19.95
C ARG A 219 21.50 -1.60 -19.65
N THR A 220 21.10 -2.42 -18.70
CA THR A 220 19.74 -2.50 -18.19
C THR A 220 19.81 -2.39 -16.67
N LEU A 221 19.17 -1.36 -16.12
CA LEU A 221 18.95 -1.18 -14.69
C LEU A 221 17.50 -1.49 -14.36
N THR A 222 17.32 -2.29 -13.32
CA THR A 222 16.02 -2.63 -12.73
C THR A 222 16.00 -2.20 -11.27
N GLY A 223 14.82 -2.20 -10.65
CA GLY A 223 14.67 -1.83 -9.24
C GLY A 223 14.84 -0.33 -8.97
N LEU A 224 14.70 0.52 -10.00
CA LEU A 224 14.67 1.97 -9.81
C LEU A 224 13.30 2.37 -9.28
N THR A 225 13.28 3.24 -8.28
CA THR A 225 12.04 3.74 -7.66
C THR A 225 12.08 5.24 -7.51
N THR A 226 10.98 5.93 -7.81
CA THR A 226 10.85 7.35 -7.49
C THR A 226 10.71 7.58 -5.98
N ASP A 227 11.16 8.76 -5.54
CA ASP A 227 11.00 9.25 -4.17
C ASP A 227 9.59 9.82 -3.90
N ALA A 228 9.41 10.42 -2.72
CA ALA A 228 8.14 11.02 -2.28
C ALA A 228 7.61 12.14 -3.21
N ASP A 229 8.49 12.82 -3.94
CA ASP A 229 8.15 13.88 -4.88
C ASP A 229 7.94 13.36 -6.32
N GLY A 230 8.00 12.04 -6.50
CA GLY A 230 7.90 11.38 -7.79
C GLY A 230 9.15 11.56 -8.65
N LEU A 231 10.31 11.84 -8.03
CA LEU A 231 11.58 12.04 -8.72
C LEU A 231 12.47 10.80 -8.65
N LEU A 232 13.17 10.52 -9.74
CA LEU A 232 14.21 9.51 -9.83
C LEU A 232 15.48 10.16 -10.38
N VAL A 233 16.53 10.19 -9.57
CA VAL A 233 17.89 10.53 -10.02
C VAL A 233 18.58 9.24 -10.45
N LEU A 234 18.98 9.14 -11.71
CA LEU A 234 19.67 7.94 -12.18
C LEU A 234 21.11 7.88 -11.65
N PRO A 235 21.66 6.64 -11.52
CA PRO A 235 23.08 6.45 -11.31
C PRO A 235 23.91 7.14 -12.41
N ALA A 236 25.21 7.32 -12.13
CA ALA A 236 26.15 7.84 -13.11
C ALA A 236 26.12 7.01 -14.39
N ILE A 237 26.12 7.71 -15.52
CA ILE A 237 26.21 7.09 -16.86
C ILE A 237 27.64 7.29 -17.33
N HIS A 238 28.22 6.24 -17.90
CA HIS A 238 29.58 6.26 -18.43
C HIS A 238 29.54 6.00 -19.93
N ALA A 239 30.22 6.83 -20.72
CA ALA A 239 30.50 6.54 -22.12
C ALA A 239 31.51 5.38 -22.22
N ASP A 240 31.37 4.54 -23.24
CA ASP A 240 32.33 3.48 -23.51
C ASP A 240 33.58 4.05 -24.21
N GLY A 241 33.74 3.89 -25.52
CA GLY A 241 34.78 4.54 -26.32
C GLY A 241 34.26 5.08 -27.64
N ARG A 242 32.96 4.97 -27.89
CA ARG A 242 32.37 5.29 -29.19
C ARG A 242 31.68 6.62 -29.16
N THR A 243 31.90 7.34 -30.24
CA THR A 243 31.23 8.60 -30.52
C THR A 243 29.89 8.36 -31.20
N GLY A 244 28.94 9.25 -30.97
CA GLY A 244 27.63 9.24 -31.60
C GLY A 244 26.50 9.51 -30.62
N THR A 245 25.29 9.43 -31.13
CA THR A 245 24.06 9.56 -30.35
C THR A 245 23.57 8.18 -29.93
N PHE A 246 23.35 8.00 -28.64
CA PHE A 246 22.83 6.78 -28.03
C PHE A 246 21.50 7.06 -27.36
N LEU A 247 20.67 6.02 -27.22
CA LEU A 247 19.34 6.16 -26.65
C LEU A 247 19.24 5.41 -25.33
N LEU A 248 18.79 6.11 -24.30
CA LEU A 248 18.39 5.54 -23.02
C LEU A 248 16.87 5.58 -22.94
N ARG A 249 16.23 4.41 -22.81
CA ARG A 249 14.78 4.29 -22.63
C ARG A 249 14.45 3.94 -21.19
N LEU A 250 13.66 4.80 -20.56
CA LEU A 250 13.04 4.52 -19.27
C LEU A 250 11.63 4.01 -19.47
N THR A 251 11.24 2.99 -18.70
CA THR A 251 9.88 2.43 -18.70
C THR A 251 9.36 2.32 -17.28
N ALA A 252 8.20 2.89 -17.00
CA ALA A 252 7.51 2.72 -15.72
C ALA A 252 6.53 1.55 -15.78
N GLN A 253 6.25 0.92 -14.65
CA GLN A 253 5.27 -0.19 -14.55
C GLN A 253 3.84 0.22 -14.98
N GLY A 254 3.54 1.52 -15.10
CA GLY A 254 2.28 2.05 -15.66
C GLY A 254 2.24 2.14 -17.19
N GLY A 255 3.31 1.74 -17.89
CA GLY A 255 3.42 1.79 -19.35
C GLY A 255 3.98 3.12 -19.89
N ALA A 256 4.20 4.11 -19.03
CA ALA A 256 4.86 5.36 -19.41
C ALA A 256 6.31 5.08 -19.85
N THR A 257 6.71 5.68 -20.96
CA THR A 257 8.07 5.54 -21.51
C THR A 257 8.67 6.90 -21.82
N LEU A 258 9.96 7.04 -21.57
CA LEU A 258 10.74 8.23 -21.91
C LEU A 258 12.03 7.77 -22.60
N THR A 259 12.26 8.23 -23.82
CA THR A 259 13.54 8.02 -24.51
C THR A 259 14.37 9.29 -24.40
N VAL A 260 15.62 9.15 -23.95
CA VAL A 260 16.57 10.23 -23.74
C VAL A 260 17.78 10.00 -24.63
N GLU A 261 18.21 11.04 -25.33
CA GLU A 261 19.43 11.04 -26.12
C GLU A 261 20.65 11.31 -25.23
N LEU A 262 21.70 10.52 -25.45
CA LEU A 262 23.00 10.64 -24.83
C LEU A 262 24.02 10.84 -25.95
N GLU A 263 24.74 11.96 -25.92
CA GLU A 263 25.70 12.29 -26.96
C GLU A 263 27.13 12.03 -26.47
N VAL A 264 27.89 11.25 -27.23
CA VAL A 264 29.32 11.07 -26.99
C VAL A 264 30.09 11.72 -28.14
N THR A 265 30.80 12.79 -27.85
CA THR A 265 31.55 13.56 -28.85
C THR A 265 33.03 13.57 -28.52
N ALA A 266 33.88 13.44 -29.53
CA ALA A 266 35.30 13.69 -29.34
C ALA A 266 35.51 15.10 -28.76
N ALA A 267 36.42 15.21 -27.79
CA ALA A 267 36.80 16.47 -27.19
C ALA A 267 37.58 17.36 -28.16
#